data_AF-A0A1Z8SM97-F1
#
_entry.id   AF-A0A1Z8SM97-F1
#
_cell.length_a   1.000
_cell.length_b   1.000
_cell.length_c   1.000
_cell.angle_alpha   90.00
_cell.angle_beta   90.00
_cell.angle_gamma   90.00
#
_symmetry.space_group_name_H-M   'P 1'
#
loop_
_entity.id
_entity.type
_entity.pdbx_description
1 polymer ?
#
loop_
_entity_poly.entity_id
_entity_poly.type
_entity_poly.pdbx_seq_one_letter_code
_entity_poly.pdbx_strand_id
1 'polypeptide(L)'
;MSGMRGSLILLILLVSVVSWIFFLPSDSVVAPGTDESGDDNQPADSSSVTQTSDLNPIGVEKPIDPPKQNQTKQNQEAQVGEVSDPNPSEADGSKTELTVRVLSAKGQVLPMGSGTALLRNGGTEILSSESPEVVDGSDLAAGGGEFPIHKIPSLRGAWIVDSTEQGTPEGSGGQGVTGKALIRVDRLTLLRPQDLEQRPLLVIPAETPLPQGSRLRVQVIGDGRILDGGILKVEGPFNTWVYPLQSRQWYAGLLKVQITWSWEAATDSRHDQILALRGDQFSDQDWTWDGVLSVDTAEEAQRQGELIRRWYKRALDEVEMTRDLLLVAGAHARGKRARLVRDDDRMGRLLTHPLAPVLDDLGRGENFDEKRWRQLIDEDLPERWKPWVEEGAIPWPDRYPGPARNIPLLFHTLVKYSRLESTVIYLALGKERHRNDFVADFDWDPATERTQTLGKLRNFINAIREKLAELDN
;
A
#
# COMPACT_ATOMS: atom_id res chain seq x y z
N MET A 1 26.37 35.89 -20.34
CA MET A 1 25.80 34.86 -19.43
C MET A 1 24.56 34.16 -20.04
N SER A 2 24.55 33.83 -21.33
CA SER A 2 23.42 33.15 -22.01
C SER A 2 23.74 31.74 -22.53
N GLY A 3 25.02 31.34 -22.62
CA GLY A 3 25.42 30.02 -23.14
C GLY A 3 25.33 28.85 -22.13
N MET A 4 25.41 29.11 -20.82
CA MET A 4 25.43 28.04 -19.81
C MET A 4 24.05 27.42 -19.52
N ARG A 5 22.95 28.16 -19.75
CA ARG A 5 21.60 27.65 -19.48
C ARG A 5 21.08 26.71 -20.58
N GLY A 6 21.50 26.92 -21.83
CA GLY A 6 21.14 26.02 -22.94
C GLY A 6 21.83 24.65 -22.84
N SER A 7 23.07 24.61 -22.36
CA SER A 7 23.86 23.38 -22.22
C SER A 7 23.31 22.44 -21.13
N LEU A 8 22.80 22.99 -20.02
CA LEU A 8 22.21 22.20 -18.93
C LEU A 8 20.87 21.56 -19.33
N ILE A 9 20.03 22.29 -20.07
CA ILE A 9 18.73 21.80 -20.55
C ILE A 9 18.94 20.69 -21.58
N LEU A 10 19.92 20.84 -22.47
CA LEU A 10 20.28 19.82 -23.45
C LEU A 10 20.81 18.55 -22.77
N LEU A 11 21.59 18.69 -21.70
CA LEU A 11 22.13 17.56 -20.94
C LEU A 11 21.04 16.80 -20.16
N ILE A 12 20.05 17.50 -19.60
CA ILE A 12 18.90 16.90 -18.91
C ILE A 12 17.99 16.13 -19.90
N LEU A 13 17.77 16.69 -21.08
CA LEU A 13 17.01 16.01 -22.15
C LEU A 13 17.75 14.79 -22.68
N LEU A 14 19.08 14.87 -22.86
CA LEU A 14 19.87 13.77 -23.40
C LEU A 14 19.96 12.58 -22.41
N VAL A 15 20.06 12.86 -21.10
CA VAL A 15 19.98 11.81 -20.06
C VAL A 15 18.60 11.14 -20.03
N SER A 16 17.52 11.89 -20.30
CA SER A 16 16.16 11.35 -20.34
C SER A 16 15.92 10.46 -21.58
N VAL A 17 16.45 10.84 -22.75
CA VAL A 17 16.34 10.04 -23.98
C VAL A 17 17.19 8.76 -23.90
N VAL A 18 18.41 8.84 -23.36
CA VAL A 18 19.25 7.65 -23.17
C VAL A 18 18.64 6.69 -22.14
N SER A 19 18.04 7.21 -21.07
CA SER A 19 17.33 6.39 -20.08
C SER A 19 16.09 5.71 -20.67
N TRP A 20 15.44 6.31 -21.68
CA TRP A 20 14.29 5.72 -22.35
C TRP A 20 14.67 4.60 -23.32
N ILE A 21 15.83 4.71 -23.99
CA ILE A 21 16.35 3.68 -24.91
C ILE A 21 16.81 2.42 -24.14
N PHE A 22 17.34 2.56 -22.93
CA PHE A 22 17.81 1.42 -22.12
C PHE A 22 16.71 0.71 -21.31
N PHE A 23 15.49 1.28 -21.22
CA PHE A 23 14.38 0.72 -20.43
C PHE A 23 13.19 0.23 -21.27
N LEU A 24 13.34 0.11 -22.60
CA LEU A 24 12.38 -0.64 -23.40
C LEU A 24 12.53 -2.15 -23.09
N PRO A 25 11.42 -2.86 -22.81
CA PRO A 25 11.45 -4.32 -22.70
C PRO A 25 11.95 -4.88 -24.03
N SER A 26 12.95 -5.76 -23.98
CA SER A 26 13.37 -6.54 -25.14
C SER A 26 12.22 -7.47 -25.52
N ASP A 27 11.43 -7.07 -26.52
CA ASP A 27 10.52 -7.97 -27.21
C ASP A 27 11.35 -9.12 -27.81
N SER A 28 11.02 -10.33 -27.36
CA SER A 28 11.50 -11.59 -27.87
C SER A 28 11.27 -11.66 -29.38
N VAL A 29 12.35 -11.60 -30.15
CA VAL A 29 12.34 -11.96 -31.57
C VAL A 29 12.03 -13.45 -31.68
N VAL A 30 10.84 -13.75 -32.18
CA VAL A 30 10.47 -15.08 -32.69
C VAL A 30 11.32 -15.35 -33.92
N ALA A 31 12.24 -16.31 -33.83
CA ALA A 31 12.96 -16.84 -34.98
C ALA A 31 12.08 -17.87 -35.70
N PRO A 32 11.99 -17.84 -37.04
CA PRO A 32 11.26 -18.85 -37.81
C PRO A 32 12.08 -20.15 -37.87
N GLY A 33 11.37 -21.27 -37.78
CA GLY A 33 11.96 -22.61 -37.87
C GLY A 33 12.50 -22.93 -39.26
N THR A 34 13.51 -23.79 -39.27
CA THR A 34 13.95 -24.55 -40.44
C THR A 34 14.34 -25.95 -39.97
N ASP A 35 13.69 -26.94 -40.56
CA ASP A 35 13.91 -28.37 -40.43
C ASP A 35 15.22 -28.84 -41.11
N GLU A 36 15.70 -30.00 -40.63
CA GLU A 36 16.59 -31.00 -41.26
C GLU A 36 18.03 -30.56 -41.61
N SER A 37 19.12 -31.18 -41.13
CA SER A 37 19.50 -32.59 -41.37
C SER A 37 20.93 -32.89 -40.81
N GLY A 38 21.16 -34.12 -40.32
CA GLY A 38 22.47 -34.83 -40.16
C GLY A 38 23.52 -34.21 -39.20
N ASP A 39 24.40 -34.92 -38.49
CA ASP A 39 24.91 -36.27 -38.62
C ASP A 39 25.74 -36.61 -37.35
N ASP A 40 26.03 -37.91 -37.18
CA ASP A 40 26.67 -38.60 -36.05
C ASP A 40 27.99 -38.04 -35.46
N ASN A 41 28.16 -38.15 -34.13
CA ASN A 41 29.20 -39.00 -33.49
C ASN A 41 29.34 -38.76 -31.98
N GLN A 42 29.18 -39.85 -31.21
CA GLN A 42 29.78 -40.11 -29.89
C GLN A 42 31.00 -41.04 -30.11
N PRO A 43 31.74 -41.52 -29.08
CA PRO A 43 31.97 -41.07 -27.70
C PRO A 43 33.47 -41.16 -27.27
N ALA A 44 33.76 -40.81 -26.02
CA ALA A 44 34.77 -41.41 -25.11
C ALA A 44 35.15 -40.39 -24.01
N ASP A 45 35.59 -40.72 -22.79
CA ASP A 45 35.46 -41.86 -21.87
C ASP A 45 36.29 -41.46 -20.62
N SER A 46 35.94 -41.97 -19.44
CA SER A 46 36.83 -42.15 -18.25
C SER A 46 37.39 -40.88 -17.55
N SER A 47 37.58 -40.77 -16.22
CA SER A 47 37.88 -41.72 -15.14
C SER A 47 37.76 -40.97 -13.78
N SER A 48 37.04 -41.52 -12.78
CA SER A 48 37.53 -42.22 -11.57
C SER A 48 37.87 -41.31 -10.35
N VAL A 49 37.09 -41.33 -9.24
CA VAL A 49 37.24 -42.19 -8.02
C VAL A 49 38.27 -41.57 -7.04
N THR A 50 38.03 -41.32 -5.74
CA THR A 50 37.65 -42.28 -4.67
C THR A 50 37.36 -41.59 -3.30
N GLN A 51 36.35 -42.11 -2.57
CA GLN A 51 36.31 -42.53 -1.14
C GLN A 51 36.43 -41.53 0.05
N THR A 52 35.78 -41.68 1.22
CA THR A 52 34.67 -42.50 1.81
C THR A 52 34.45 -41.99 3.25
N SER A 53 33.29 -42.07 3.91
CA SER A 53 32.70 -43.25 4.58
C SER A 53 31.40 -42.78 5.29
N ASP A 54 30.22 -43.34 5.01
CA ASP A 54 29.61 -44.62 5.44
C ASP A 54 29.16 -44.67 6.91
N LEU A 55 27.85 -44.87 7.12
CA LEU A 55 27.27 -45.95 7.94
C LEU A 55 25.72 -45.94 7.88
N ASN A 56 25.17 -47.10 7.54
CA ASN A 56 23.82 -47.66 7.75
C ASN A 56 24.04 -49.21 7.75
N PRO A 57 23.12 -50.15 8.13
CA PRO A 57 21.66 -50.11 7.87
C PRO A 57 20.73 -50.99 8.82
N ILE A 58 19.46 -51.15 8.39
CA ILE A 58 18.51 -52.31 8.50
C ILE A 58 17.48 -52.39 9.66
N GLY A 59 16.19 -52.51 9.27
CA GLY A 59 15.20 -53.40 9.95
C GLY A 59 13.72 -53.02 9.84
N VAL A 60 12.96 -53.66 8.93
CA VAL A 60 11.48 -53.68 8.86
C VAL A 60 11.00 -55.14 8.96
N GLU A 61 10.04 -55.47 9.84
CA GLU A 61 8.95 -56.46 9.59
C GLU A 61 7.90 -56.59 10.74
N LYS A 62 6.64 -56.20 10.42
CA LYS A 62 5.32 -56.92 10.55
C LYS A 62 4.56 -57.16 11.90
N PRO A 63 3.21 -57.42 11.83
CA PRO A 63 2.16 -56.83 12.69
C PRO A 63 1.32 -57.85 13.52
N ILE A 64 0.42 -57.36 14.39
CA ILE A 64 -0.63 -58.16 15.07
C ILE A 64 -1.95 -57.36 15.19
N ASP A 65 -3.05 -57.94 14.68
CA ASP A 65 -4.48 -57.61 14.90
C ASP A 65 -5.08 -58.53 16.00
N PRO A 66 -6.37 -58.48 16.44
CA PRO A 66 -7.37 -57.42 16.75
C PRO A 66 -7.98 -57.67 18.17
N PRO A 67 -9.21 -57.21 18.62
CA PRO A 67 -10.51 -57.78 18.20
C PRO A 67 -11.78 -56.86 18.28
N LYS A 68 -12.94 -57.42 17.83
CA LYS A 68 -14.32 -56.90 17.88
C LYS A 68 -15.13 -57.53 19.05
N GLN A 69 -16.11 -56.81 19.67
CA GLN A 69 -17.52 -57.27 19.95
C GLN A 69 -18.35 -56.38 20.93
N ASN A 70 -19.57 -56.03 20.48
CA ASN A 70 -20.94 -56.05 21.07
C ASN A 70 -21.39 -55.34 22.39
N GLN A 71 -22.44 -54.48 22.21
CA GLN A 71 -23.78 -54.32 22.88
C GLN A 71 -23.92 -54.61 24.42
N THR A 72 -24.70 -53.92 25.28
CA THR A 72 -26.16 -53.58 25.24
C THR A 72 -26.62 -52.75 26.49
N LYS A 73 -27.57 -51.79 26.32
CA LYS A 73 -28.70 -51.24 27.17
C LYS A 73 -28.52 -50.55 28.57
N GLN A 74 -29.10 -49.33 28.71
CA GLN A 74 -30.33 -48.93 29.48
C GLN A 74 -30.46 -47.38 29.57
N ASN A 75 -31.42 -46.71 28.90
CA ASN A 75 -32.75 -46.20 29.34
C ASN A 75 -32.78 -45.21 30.55
N GLN A 76 -32.96 -43.88 30.32
CA GLN A 76 -34.22 -43.11 30.50
C GLN A 76 -34.03 -41.57 30.56
N GLU A 77 -34.75 -40.89 29.66
CA GLU A 77 -35.43 -39.57 29.71
C GLU A 77 -34.73 -38.26 30.17
N ALA A 78 -34.52 -37.32 29.24
CA ALA A 78 -35.15 -35.98 29.25
C ALA A 78 -34.76 -35.11 28.02
N GLN A 79 -35.79 -34.70 27.26
CA GLN A 79 -35.92 -33.62 26.27
C GLN A 79 -34.71 -32.73 25.91
N VAL A 80 -34.29 -32.69 24.63
CA VAL A 80 -33.89 -31.47 23.87
C VAL A 80 -34.15 -31.73 22.37
N GLY A 81 -34.73 -30.74 21.67
CA GLY A 81 -35.20 -30.82 20.28
C GLY A 81 -34.12 -31.08 19.24
N GLU A 82 -34.57 -31.67 18.11
CA GLU A 82 -33.79 -31.95 16.91
C GLU A 82 -33.05 -30.71 16.40
N VAL A 83 -31.73 -30.72 16.60
CA VAL A 83 -30.80 -30.06 15.71
C VAL A 83 -30.74 -30.92 14.46
N SER A 84 -31.35 -30.44 13.38
CA SER A 84 -31.09 -31.00 12.05
C SER A 84 -29.66 -30.61 11.66
N ASP A 85 -28.76 -31.59 11.60
CA ASP A 85 -27.49 -31.47 10.91
C ASP A 85 -27.74 -31.02 9.47
N PRO A 86 -27.19 -29.88 9.00
CA PRO A 86 -27.14 -29.62 7.59
C PRO A 86 -26.09 -30.55 6.99
N ASN A 87 -26.54 -31.49 6.16
CA ASN A 87 -25.68 -32.14 5.18
C ASN A 87 -24.82 -31.08 4.46
N PRO A 88 -23.53 -31.36 4.19
CA PRO A 88 -22.72 -30.45 3.38
C PRO A 88 -23.28 -30.48 1.96
N SER A 89 -24.11 -29.49 1.61
CA SER A 89 -24.62 -29.36 0.26
C SER A 89 -23.48 -28.92 -0.65
N GLU A 90 -23.18 -29.76 -1.64
CA GLU A 90 -22.47 -29.38 -2.86
C GLU A 90 -23.29 -28.30 -3.61
N ALA A 91 -23.22 -27.03 -3.17
CA ALA A 91 -23.62 -25.81 -3.89
C ALA A 91 -23.38 -24.56 -3.01
N ASP A 92 -22.13 -24.18 -2.76
CA ASP A 92 -21.84 -22.91 -2.04
C ASP A 92 -20.78 -22.04 -2.75
N GLY A 93 -20.66 -22.19 -4.07
CA GLY A 93 -19.70 -21.46 -4.91
C GLY A 93 -20.21 -20.15 -5.52
N SER A 94 -21.50 -19.79 -5.35
CA SER A 94 -22.14 -18.63 -6.01
C SER A 94 -22.77 -17.59 -5.07
N LYS A 95 -22.90 -17.89 -3.76
CA LYS A 95 -23.43 -16.92 -2.80
C LYS A 95 -22.38 -15.87 -2.50
N THR A 96 -22.75 -14.61 -2.71
CA THR A 96 -21.93 -13.43 -2.41
C THR A 96 -22.63 -12.62 -1.34
N GLU A 97 -21.91 -12.25 -0.29
CA GLU A 97 -22.39 -11.35 0.75
C GLU A 97 -21.99 -9.92 0.38
N LEU A 98 -22.95 -9.00 0.30
CA LEU A 98 -22.74 -7.60 -0.02
C LEU A 98 -23.09 -6.70 1.16
N THR A 99 -22.11 -5.91 1.62
CA THR A 99 -22.35 -4.79 2.52
C THR A 99 -22.49 -3.52 1.69
N VAL A 100 -23.71 -2.97 1.61
CA VAL A 100 -24.04 -1.91 0.64
C VAL A 100 -24.21 -0.56 1.32
N ARG A 101 -23.39 0.41 0.94
CA ARG A 101 -23.39 1.77 1.48
C ARG A 101 -23.49 2.79 0.35
N VAL A 102 -24.31 3.80 0.57
CA VAL A 102 -24.39 4.98 -0.28
C VAL A 102 -23.85 6.17 0.50
N LEU A 103 -22.93 6.90 -0.10
CA LEU A 103 -22.12 7.95 0.52
C LEU A 103 -22.31 9.25 -0.25
N SER A 104 -22.34 10.38 0.44
CA SER A 104 -22.22 11.70 -0.19
C SER A 104 -20.80 11.94 -0.70
N ALA A 105 -20.57 12.97 -1.52
CA ALA A 105 -19.22 13.39 -1.92
C ALA A 105 -18.28 13.74 -0.73
N LYS A 106 -18.83 13.92 0.49
CA LYS A 106 -18.08 14.13 1.73
C LYS A 106 -17.87 12.84 2.54
N GLY A 107 -18.32 11.69 2.05
CA GLY A 107 -18.20 10.39 2.72
C GLY A 107 -19.23 10.16 3.84
N GLN A 108 -20.29 10.97 3.92
CA GLN A 108 -21.36 10.76 4.88
C GLN A 108 -22.31 9.68 4.36
N VAL A 109 -22.71 8.74 5.22
CA VAL A 109 -23.70 7.72 4.87
C VAL A 109 -25.04 8.40 4.61
N LEU A 110 -25.61 8.12 3.44
CA LEU A 110 -26.93 8.57 3.04
C LEU A 110 -28.00 7.60 3.57
N PRO A 111 -29.28 8.04 3.65
CA PRO A 111 -30.36 7.23 4.19
C PRO A 111 -30.47 5.84 3.54
N MET A 112 -31.03 4.88 4.28
CA MET A 112 -31.34 3.56 3.74
C MET A 112 -32.31 3.65 2.56
N GLY A 113 -32.20 2.73 1.61
CA GLY A 113 -33.02 2.73 0.40
C GLY A 113 -32.49 3.63 -0.72
N SER A 114 -31.33 4.25 -0.56
CA SER A 114 -30.66 4.99 -1.64
C SER A 114 -30.10 4.02 -2.70
N GLY A 115 -30.22 4.39 -3.98
CA GLY A 115 -29.75 3.58 -5.11
C GLY A 115 -28.23 3.56 -5.28
N THR A 116 -27.70 2.49 -5.87
CA THR A 116 -26.25 2.26 -6.06
C THR A 116 -25.82 2.18 -7.53
N ALA A 117 -26.78 2.24 -8.46
CA ALA A 117 -26.60 1.93 -9.89
C ALA A 117 -26.10 0.50 -10.18
N LEU A 118 -26.18 -0.40 -9.19
CA LEU A 118 -26.00 -1.83 -9.36
C LEU A 118 -27.36 -2.51 -9.46
N LEU A 119 -27.44 -3.55 -10.28
CA LEU A 119 -28.65 -4.30 -10.54
C LEU A 119 -28.47 -5.75 -10.13
N ARG A 120 -29.54 -6.34 -9.56
CA ARG A 120 -29.73 -7.77 -9.38
C ARG A 120 -30.84 -8.27 -10.32
N ASN A 121 -30.81 -9.56 -10.66
CA ASN A 121 -31.91 -10.36 -11.23
C ASN A 121 -32.98 -9.57 -11.99
N GLY A 122 -32.86 -9.49 -13.31
CA GLY A 122 -33.89 -8.88 -14.17
C GLY A 122 -33.94 -7.35 -14.13
N GLY A 123 -32.91 -6.68 -13.58
CA GLY A 123 -32.76 -5.23 -13.63
C GLY A 123 -33.29 -4.48 -12.40
N THR A 124 -33.46 -5.16 -11.27
CA THR A 124 -33.84 -4.50 -10.01
C THR A 124 -32.63 -3.84 -9.37
N GLU A 125 -32.71 -2.55 -9.04
CA GLU A 125 -31.60 -1.84 -8.41
C GLU A 125 -31.32 -2.34 -6.97
N ILE A 126 -30.04 -2.46 -6.63
CA ILE A 126 -29.55 -2.73 -5.28
C ILE A 126 -29.51 -1.41 -4.51
N LEU A 127 -30.14 -1.42 -3.33
CA LEU A 127 -30.25 -0.24 -2.47
C LEU A 127 -29.36 -0.36 -1.24
N SER A 128 -29.03 0.76 -0.60
CA SER A 128 -28.34 0.77 0.69
C SER A 128 -29.15 0.05 1.78
N SER A 129 -28.47 -0.79 2.57
CA SER A 129 -29.04 -1.58 3.66
C SER A 129 -28.16 -1.53 4.91
N GLU A 130 -28.76 -1.75 6.08
CA GLU A 130 -28.02 -1.83 7.36
C GLU A 130 -27.35 -3.19 7.56
N SER A 131 -27.96 -4.24 7.02
CA SER A 131 -27.46 -5.61 7.11
C SER A 131 -26.87 -6.06 5.77
N PRO A 132 -25.82 -6.90 5.79
CA PRO A 132 -25.34 -7.54 4.58
C PRO A 132 -26.46 -8.30 3.86
N GLU A 133 -26.48 -8.19 2.53
CA GLU A 133 -27.41 -8.93 1.68
C GLU A 133 -26.67 -10.10 1.02
N VAL A 134 -27.32 -11.27 0.94
CA VAL A 134 -26.79 -12.41 0.18
C VAL A 134 -27.42 -12.42 -1.21
N VAL A 135 -26.57 -12.36 -2.24
CA VAL A 135 -26.96 -12.37 -3.66
C VAL A 135 -26.25 -13.49 -4.41
N ASP A 136 -26.79 -13.84 -5.58
CA ASP A 136 -26.03 -14.64 -6.56
C ASP A 136 -25.01 -13.73 -7.24
N GLY A 137 -23.73 -13.96 -6.96
CA GLY A 137 -22.63 -13.15 -7.51
C GLY A 137 -22.52 -13.23 -9.03
N SER A 138 -23.14 -14.23 -9.67
CA SER A 138 -23.14 -14.42 -11.13
C SER A 138 -24.20 -13.60 -11.86
N ASP A 139 -25.15 -13.00 -11.12
CA ASP A 139 -26.29 -12.24 -11.66
C ASP A 139 -26.20 -10.73 -11.43
N LEU A 140 -25.04 -10.24 -10.96
CA LEU A 140 -24.81 -8.82 -10.77
C LEU A 140 -24.53 -8.10 -12.08
N ALA A 141 -25.13 -6.93 -12.23
CA ALA A 141 -24.89 -6.03 -13.35
C ALA A 141 -24.76 -4.57 -12.86
N ALA A 142 -24.18 -3.72 -13.71
CA ALA A 142 -24.07 -2.29 -13.51
C ALA A 142 -24.85 -1.54 -14.61
N GLY A 143 -25.37 -0.36 -14.29
CA GLY A 143 -26.12 0.50 -15.22
C GLY A 143 -27.62 0.47 -14.96
N GLY A 144 -28.44 0.59 -16.01
CA GLY A 144 -29.89 0.65 -15.92
C GLY A 144 -30.48 2.05 -16.12
N GLY A 145 -31.80 2.13 -16.22
CA GLY A 145 -32.48 3.35 -16.67
C GLY A 145 -32.12 3.68 -18.12
N GLU A 146 -31.46 4.82 -18.34
CA GLU A 146 -30.96 5.26 -19.65
C GLU A 146 -29.56 4.71 -19.97
N PHE A 147 -28.86 4.12 -18.99
CA PHE A 147 -27.50 3.62 -19.16
C PHE A 147 -27.46 2.15 -19.61
N PRO A 148 -26.53 1.78 -20.53
CA PRO A 148 -26.31 0.40 -20.93
C PRO A 148 -26.05 -0.53 -19.74
N ILE A 149 -26.64 -1.72 -19.75
CA ILE A 149 -26.44 -2.71 -18.68
C ILE A 149 -25.19 -3.54 -19.00
N HIS A 150 -24.22 -3.55 -18.09
CA HIS A 150 -23.01 -4.37 -18.19
C HIS A 150 -22.98 -5.41 -17.09
N LYS A 151 -22.75 -6.68 -17.46
CA LYS A 151 -22.59 -7.76 -16.50
C LYS A 151 -21.29 -7.58 -15.71
N ILE A 152 -21.38 -7.67 -14.38
CA ILE A 152 -20.22 -7.64 -13.50
C ILE A 152 -19.58 -9.04 -13.50
N PRO A 153 -18.24 -9.16 -13.49
CA PRO A 153 -17.57 -10.44 -13.29
C PRO A 153 -18.13 -11.17 -12.06
N SER A 154 -18.28 -12.49 -12.13
CA SER A 154 -18.88 -13.25 -11.03
C SER A 154 -18.11 -13.04 -9.74
N LEU A 155 -18.81 -12.50 -8.73
CA LEU A 155 -18.25 -12.24 -7.41
C LEU A 155 -18.37 -13.49 -6.53
N ARG A 156 -17.47 -13.64 -5.56
CA ARG A 156 -17.51 -14.70 -4.53
C ARG A 156 -17.08 -14.16 -3.17
N GLY A 157 -17.63 -14.73 -2.11
CA GLY A 157 -17.31 -14.34 -0.73
C GLY A 157 -17.94 -13.00 -0.34
N ALA A 158 -17.31 -12.29 0.59
CA ALA A 158 -17.82 -11.03 1.11
C ALA A 158 -17.25 -9.82 0.35
N TRP A 159 -18.13 -8.90 -0.02
CA TRP A 159 -17.81 -7.68 -0.74
C TRP A 159 -18.46 -6.46 -0.07
N ILE A 160 -17.81 -5.31 -0.21
CA ILE A 160 -18.31 -4.02 0.23
C ILE A 160 -18.61 -3.21 -1.03
N VAL A 161 -19.82 -2.67 -1.12
CA VAL A 161 -20.26 -1.77 -2.18
C VAL A 161 -20.33 -0.37 -1.61
N ASP A 162 -19.41 0.49 -2.04
CA ASP A 162 -19.37 1.91 -1.68
C ASP A 162 -19.77 2.76 -2.89
N SER A 163 -21.00 3.26 -2.89
CA SER A 163 -21.55 4.11 -3.94
C SER A 163 -21.50 5.58 -3.51
N THR A 164 -20.72 6.41 -4.19
CA THR A 164 -20.54 7.83 -3.87
C THR A 164 -21.34 8.73 -4.82
N GLU A 165 -22.30 9.49 -4.29
CA GLU A 165 -22.99 10.55 -5.02
C GLU A 165 -22.04 11.71 -5.31
N GLN A 166 -22.00 12.13 -6.58
CA GLN A 166 -21.24 13.29 -6.99
C GLN A 166 -22.06 14.54 -6.68
N GLY A 167 -21.50 15.47 -5.92
CA GLY A 167 -22.19 16.73 -5.60
C GLY A 167 -22.47 17.53 -6.87
N THR A 168 -23.62 18.20 -6.94
CA THR A 168 -23.85 19.24 -7.96
C THR A 168 -22.83 20.37 -7.76
N PRO A 169 -22.31 20.97 -8.84
CA PRO A 169 -21.36 22.09 -8.76
C PRO A 169 -22.08 23.37 -8.27
N GLU A 170 -22.44 23.42 -6.98
CA GLU A 170 -23.11 24.57 -6.34
C GLU A 170 -22.15 25.40 -5.46
N GLY A 171 -20.85 25.38 -5.79
CA GLY A 171 -19.80 26.12 -5.08
C GLY A 171 -19.28 27.37 -5.78
N SER A 172 -19.68 27.66 -7.03
CA SER A 172 -19.34 28.92 -7.70
C SER A 172 -20.48 29.92 -7.51
N GLY A 173 -20.48 30.60 -6.36
CA GLY A 173 -21.27 31.81 -6.16
C GLY A 173 -20.87 32.85 -7.20
N GLY A 174 -21.63 32.92 -8.28
CA GLY A 174 -21.41 33.83 -9.39
C GLY A 174 -22.36 33.48 -10.52
N GLN A 175 -23.25 34.42 -10.85
CA GLN A 175 -24.14 34.33 -12.00
C GLN A 175 -23.38 33.84 -13.25
N GLY A 176 -23.90 32.75 -13.84
CA GLY A 176 -23.65 32.37 -15.23
C GLY A 176 -22.44 31.47 -15.49
N VAL A 177 -22.57 30.15 -15.22
CA VAL A 177 -21.98 29.11 -16.08
C VAL A 177 -22.90 27.87 -16.12
N THR A 178 -24.02 27.96 -16.83
CA THR A 178 -24.57 26.78 -17.53
C THR A 178 -23.67 26.47 -18.73
N GLY A 179 -22.41 26.12 -18.46
CA GLY A 179 -21.40 25.80 -19.46
C GLY A 179 -21.19 24.30 -19.51
N LYS A 180 -22.07 23.59 -20.23
CA LYS A 180 -21.86 22.26 -20.85
C LYS A 180 -20.76 21.39 -20.21
N ALA A 181 -21.06 20.67 -19.13
CA ALA A 181 -20.19 19.58 -18.70
C ALA A 181 -20.16 18.51 -19.80
N LEU A 182 -18.97 18.18 -20.33
CA LEU A 182 -18.79 17.14 -21.36
C LEU A 182 -18.86 15.72 -20.79
N ILE A 183 -18.96 15.58 -19.48
CA ILE A 183 -19.40 14.34 -18.85
C ILE A 183 -20.23 14.70 -17.63
N ARG A 184 -21.32 13.96 -17.45
CA ARG A 184 -22.10 13.95 -16.23
C ARG A 184 -21.99 12.57 -15.64
N VAL A 185 -21.47 12.51 -14.42
CA VAL A 185 -21.38 11.31 -13.61
C VAL A 185 -22.09 11.66 -12.32
N ASP A 186 -23.25 11.07 -12.08
CA ASP A 186 -24.03 11.34 -10.87
C ASP A 186 -23.54 10.48 -9.69
N ARG A 187 -22.88 9.35 -9.99
CA ARG A 187 -22.46 8.37 -9.00
C ARG A 187 -21.22 7.60 -9.44
N LEU A 188 -20.36 7.29 -8.48
CA LEU A 188 -19.24 6.37 -8.65
C LEU A 188 -19.41 5.21 -7.67
N THR A 189 -19.40 3.97 -8.15
CA THR A 189 -19.61 2.81 -7.28
C THR A 189 -18.36 1.94 -7.26
N LEU A 190 -17.79 1.72 -6.08
CA LEU A 190 -16.65 0.86 -5.87
C LEU A 190 -17.09 -0.43 -5.18
N LEU A 191 -16.85 -1.55 -5.84
CA LEU A 191 -17.00 -2.88 -5.28
C LEU A 191 -15.63 -3.35 -4.78
N ARG A 192 -15.51 -3.62 -3.48
CA ARG A 192 -14.29 -4.10 -2.85
C ARG A 192 -14.47 -5.50 -2.31
N PRO A 193 -13.60 -6.45 -2.67
CA PRO A 193 -13.61 -7.75 -2.02
C PRO A 193 -12.99 -7.63 -0.63
N GLN A 194 -13.49 -8.42 0.32
CA GLN A 194 -12.76 -8.65 1.58
C GLN A 194 -11.60 -9.63 1.39
N ASP A 195 -11.69 -10.48 0.38
CA ASP A 195 -10.62 -11.36 -0.07
C ASP A 195 -9.64 -10.61 -0.99
N LEU A 196 -8.39 -10.49 -0.56
CA LEU A 196 -7.36 -9.71 -1.24
C LEU A 196 -6.91 -10.33 -2.58
N GLU A 197 -7.20 -11.61 -2.83
CA GLU A 197 -6.90 -12.28 -4.11
C GLU A 197 -7.81 -11.78 -5.25
N GLN A 198 -9.00 -11.26 -4.89
CA GLN A 198 -9.95 -10.72 -5.85
C GLN A 198 -9.67 -9.25 -6.15
N ARG A 199 -10.02 -8.81 -7.36
CA ARG A 199 -9.79 -7.42 -7.79
C ARG A 199 -11.01 -6.53 -7.51
N PRO A 200 -10.80 -5.38 -6.85
CA PRO A 200 -11.83 -4.35 -6.74
C PRO A 200 -12.30 -3.86 -8.11
N LEU A 201 -13.56 -3.40 -8.19
CA LEU A 201 -14.16 -2.92 -9.44
C LEU A 201 -14.73 -1.51 -9.24
N LEU A 202 -14.38 -0.60 -10.14
CA LEU A 202 -14.98 0.73 -10.21
C LEU A 202 -16.02 0.79 -11.32
N VAL A 203 -17.23 1.17 -10.96
CA VAL A 203 -18.38 1.34 -11.85
C VAL A 203 -18.63 2.83 -12.05
N ILE A 204 -18.69 3.24 -13.32
CA ILE A 204 -18.85 4.63 -13.73
C ILE A 204 -19.98 4.71 -14.76
N PRO A 205 -21.23 4.94 -14.32
CA PRO A 205 -22.31 5.37 -15.19
C PRO A 205 -22.11 6.84 -15.56
N ALA A 206 -22.09 7.14 -16.85
CA ALA A 206 -21.76 8.48 -17.34
C ALA A 206 -22.53 8.85 -18.60
N GLU A 207 -23.03 10.07 -18.63
CA GLU A 207 -23.54 10.70 -19.85
C GLU A 207 -22.46 11.61 -20.43
N THR A 208 -22.27 11.57 -21.74
CA THR A 208 -21.32 12.43 -22.42
C THR A 208 -21.79 12.76 -23.84
N PRO A 209 -21.71 14.02 -24.28
CA PRO A 209 -21.93 14.38 -25.69
C PRO A 209 -20.71 14.05 -26.57
N LEU A 210 -19.64 13.46 -26.01
CA LEU A 210 -18.47 13.08 -26.79
C LEU A 210 -18.84 12.05 -27.85
N PRO A 211 -18.21 12.12 -29.03
CA PRO A 211 -18.57 11.24 -30.12
C PRO A 211 -18.05 9.82 -29.85
N GLN A 212 -18.82 8.82 -30.30
CA GLN A 212 -18.48 7.40 -30.15
C GLN A 212 -17.06 7.10 -30.67
N GLY A 213 -16.31 6.31 -29.91
CA GLY A 213 -14.92 5.96 -30.19
C GLY A 213 -13.89 6.90 -29.53
N SER A 214 -14.35 7.99 -28.88
CA SER A 214 -13.47 8.84 -28.07
C SER A 214 -12.85 8.03 -26.92
N ARG A 215 -11.59 8.35 -26.59
CA ARG A 215 -10.84 7.72 -25.49
C ARG A 215 -10.68 8.73 -24.36
N LEU A 216 -11.04 8.30 -23.16
CA LEU A 216 -10.91 9.09 -21.94
C LEU A 216 -9.93 8.40 -21.00
N ARG A 217 -8.97 9.13 -20.45
CA ARG A 217 -8.09 8.62 -19.42
C ARG A 217 -8.78 8.78 -18.06
N VAL A 218 -9.01 7.67 -17.36
CA VAL A 218 -9.49 7.69 -15.97
C VAL A 218 -8.31 7.48 -15.03
N GLN A 219 -8.24 8.26 -13.95
CA GLN A 219 -7.22 8.17 -12.92
C GLN A 219 -7.89 8.22 -11.55
N VAL A 220 -7.55 7.25 -10.70
CA VAL A 220 -7.87 7.28 -9.28
C VAL A 220 -6.66 7.86 -8.54
N ILE A 221 -6.88 8.96 -7.83
CA ILE A 221 -5.83 9.79 -7.23
C ILE A 221 -6.05 9.83 -5.71
N GLY A 222 -4.98 9.57 -4.96
CA GLY A 222 -4.93 9.74 -3.51
C GLY A 222 -3.64 10.43 -3.11
N ASP A 223 -3.73 11.39 -2.18
CA ASP A 223 -2.58 12.16 -1.67
C ASP A 223 -1.67 12.73 -2.78
N GLY A 224 -2.29 13.28 -3.83
CA GLY A 224 -1.59 13.89 -4.97
C GLY A 224 -0.87 12.91 -5.90
N ARG A 225 -1.06 11.60 -5.75
CA ARG A 225 -0.46 10.57 -6.60
C ARG A 225 -1.53 9.75 -7.32
N ILE A 226 -1.22 9.36 -8.55
CA ILE A 226 -2.03 8.40 -9.31
C ILE A 226 -1.84 7.03 -8.66
N LEU A 227 -2.92 6.49 -8.12
CA LEU A 227 -2.94 5.16 -7.50
C LEU A 227 -3.19 4.09 -8.55
N ASP A 228 -4.14 4.35 -9.44
CA ASP A 228 -4.56 3.47 -10.51
C ASP A 228 -5.21 4.28 -11.65
N GLY A 229 -5.47 3.65 -12.79
CA GLY A 229 -6.13 4.31 -13.91
C GLY A 229 -6.02 3.56 -15.22
N GLY A 230 -6.87 3.93 -16.17
CA GLY A 230 -6.99 3.26 -17.45
C GLY A 230 -7.60 4.15 -18.52
N ILE A 231 -8.07 3.50 -19.59
CA ILE A 231 -8.73 4.18 -20.70
C ILE A 231 -10.18 3.71 -20.78
N LEU A 232 -11.10 4.66 -20.71
CA LEU A 232 -12.53 4.47 -20.97
C LEU A 232 -12.80 4.78 -22.44
N LYS A 233 -13.62 3.96 -23.09
CA LYS A 233 -14.02 4.15 -24.49
C LYS A 233 -15.48 4.59 -24.52
N VAL A 234 -15.75 5.70 -25.21
CA VAL A 234 -17.11 6.19 -25.39
C VAL A 234 -17.82 5.33 -26.43
N GLU A 235 -18.94 4.73 -26.04
CA GLU A 235 -19.76 3.87 -26.91
C GLU A 235 -21.01 4.59 -27.42
N GLY A 236 -21.49 5.60 -26.69
CA GLY A 236 -22.65 6.40 -27.06
C GLY A 236 -22.85 7.57 -26.09
N PRO A 237 -24.02 8.24 -26.13
CA PRO A 237 -24.33 9.34 -25.23
C PRO A 237 -24.42 8.89 -23.76
N PHE A 238 -24.87 7.67 -23.52
CA PHE A 238 -24.91 7.05 -22.20
C PHE A 238 -23.95 5.86 -22.16
N ASN A 239 -23.14 5.78 -21.12
CA ASN A 239 -22.09 4.77 -20.96
C ASN A 239 -22.15 4.19 -19.54
N THR A 240 -21.77 2.92 -19.40
CA THR A 240 -21.47 2.32 -18.10
C THR A 240 -20.16 1.59 -18.21
N TRP A 241 -19.14 2.11 -17.54
CA TRP A 241 -17.83 1.47 -17.52
C TRP A 241 -17.65 0.67 -16.23
N VAL A 242 -17.22 -0.57 -16.35
CA VAL A 242 -16.81 -1.42 -15.23
C VAL A 242 -15.30 -1.64 -15.37
N TYR A 243 -14.55 -0.99 -14.50
CA TYR A 243 -13.10 -0.93 -14.56
C TYR A 243 -12.46 -1.72 -13.41
N PRO A 244 -11.72 -2.81 -13.69
CA PRO A 244 -11.03 -3.55 -12.66
C PRO A 244 -9.80 -2.76 -12.18
N LEU A 245 -9.71 -2.61 -10.87
CA LEU A 245 -8.63 -1.91 -10.21
C LEU A 245 -7.61 -2.90 -9.61
N GLN A 246 -6.38 -2.46 -9.39
CA GLN A 246 -5.34 -3.27 -8.77
C GLN A 246 -5.69 -3.53 -7.30
N SER A 247 -5.70 -4.80 -6.89
CA SER A 247 -5.79 -5.12 -5.46
C SER A 247 -4.60 -4.49 -4.73
N ARG A 248 -4.87 -3.55 -3.84
CA ARG A 248 -3.91 -2.93 -2.92
C ARG A 248 -4.62 -2.80 -1.57
N GLN A 249 -3.94 -2.32 -0.52
CA GLN A 249 -4.57 -2.01 0.78
C GLN A 249 -5.10 -0.56 0.86
N TRP A 250 -5.11 0.12 -0.29
CA TRP A 250 -5.30 1.53 -0.61
C TRP A 250 -6.61 2.23 -0.29
N TYR A 251 -7.76 1.55 -0.28
CA TYR A 251 -8.99 2.32 -0.34
C TYR A 251 -9.48 2.71 1.03
N ALA A 252 -9.15 3.92 1.41
CA ALA A 252 -9.44 4.36 2.74
C ALA A 252 -9.52 5.89 2.73
N GLY A 253 -10.71 6.44 2.94
CA GLY A 253 -11.01 7.86 2.85
C GLY A 253 -11.57 8.31 1.49
N LEU A 254 -11.49 9.62 1.22
CA LEU A 254 -12.00 10.24 0.00
C LEU A 254 -10.90 10.23 -1.08
N LEU A 255 -11.12 9.47 -2.14
CA LEU A 255 -10.25 9.46 -3.32
C LEU A 255 -10.78 10.45 -4.35
N LYS A 256 -9.88 11.04 -5.14
CA LYS A 256 -10.26 11.84 -6.31
C LYS A 256 -10.30 10.92 -7.53
N VAL A 257 -11.34 11.02 -8.34
CA VAL A 257 -11.39 10.39 -9.66
C VAL A 257 -11.33 11.48 -10.70
N GLN A 258 -10.38 11.35 -11.61
CA GLN A 258 -10.18 12.30 -12.70
C GLN A 258 -10.42 11.60 -14.03
N ILE A 259 -11.25 12.18 -14.88
CA ILE A 259 -11.51 11.70 -16.25
C ILE A 259 -11.05 12.80 -17.20
N THR A 260 -10.03 12.50 -18.00
CA THR A 260 -9.42 13.45 -18.93
C THR A 260 -9.59 12.99 -20.37
N TRP A 261 -10.09 13.87 -21.23
CA TRP A 261 -9.88 13.76 -22.66
C TRP A 261 -8.69 14.62 -23.06
N SER A 262 -7.75 14.03 -23.81
CA SER A 262 -6.54 14.75 -24.22
C SER A 262 -6.63 15.22 -25.65
N TRP A 263 -6.34 16.50 -25.86
CA TRP A 263 -6.35 17.12 -27.19
C TRP A 263 -5.27 16.53 -28.07
N GLU A 264 -4.04 16.44 -27.57
CA GLU A 264 -2.89 15.93 -28.33
C GLU A 264 -3.05 14.46 -28.76
N ALA A 265 -3.81 13.67 -27.99
CA ALA A 265 -4.06 12.26 -28.28
C ALA A 265 -5.19 12.02 -29.30
N ALA A 266 -5.91 13.07 -29.71
CA ALA A 266 -7.02 12.97 -30.64
C ALA A 266 -6.59 13.20 -32.10
N THR A 267 -7.31 12.58 -33.04
CA THR A 267 -7.13 12.81 -34.47
C THR A 267 -7.81 14.11 -34.90
N ASP A 268 -7.37 14.73 -36.00
CA ASP A 268 -7.94 15.96 -36.56
C ASP A 268 -9.48 15.94 -36.67
N SER A 269 -10.05 14.85 -37.18
CA SER A 269 -11.52 14.68 -37.28
C SER A 269 -12.27 14.75 -35.94
N ARG A 270 -11.58 14.43 -34.83
CA ARG A 270 -12.10 14.51 -33.47
C ARG A 270 -11.92 15.90 -32.89
N HIS A 271 -10.84 16.61 -33.21
CA HIS A 271 -10.67 18.01 -32.85
C HIS A 271 -11.86 18.83 -33.34
N ASP A 272 -12.22 18.71 -34.62
CA ASP A 272 -13.35 19.42 -35.21
C ASP A 272 -14.69 19.12 -34.49
N GLN A 273 -14.94 17.85 -34.16
CA GLN A 273 -16.15 17.43 -33.44
C GLN A 273 -16.20 18.03 -32.02
N ILE A 274 -15.06 18.11 -31.34
CA ILE A 274 -14.97 18.66 -29.99
C ILE A 274 -15.10 20.19 -30.00
N LEU A 275 -14.49 20.87 -30.97
CA LEU A 275 -14.66 22.31 -31.16
C LEU A 275 -16.11 22.65 -31.48
N ALA A 276 -16.80 21.86 -32.30
CA ALA A 276 -18.24 22.03 -32.53
C ALA A 276 -19.09 21.90 -31.25
N LEU A 277 -18.67 21.05 -30.30
CA LEU A 277 -19.37 20.85 -29.03
C LEU A 277 -19.10 21.97 -28.00
N ARG A 278 -17.83 22.39 -27.86
CA ARG A 278 -17.38 23.32 -26.81
C ARG A 278 -17.19 24.77 -27.26
N GLY A 279 -16.93 24.99 -28.55
CA GLY A 279 -16.50 26.26 -29.13
C GLY A 279 -14.99 26.32 -29.37
N ASP A 280 -14.60 27.13 -30.35
CA ASP A 280 -13.22 27.21 -30.87
C ASP A 280 -12.20 27.70 -29.83
N GLN A 281 -12.64 28.42 -28.79
CA GLN A 281 -11.78 28.94 -27.72
C GLN A 281 -11.12 27.86 -26.85
N PHE A 282 -11.48 26.60 -27.03
CA PHE A 282 -10.92 25.45 -26.30
C PHE A 282 -9.95 24.61 -27.14
N SER A 283 -9.46 25.15 -28.28
CA SER A 283 -8.40 24.49 -29.05
C SER A 283 -7.13 24.29 -28.21
N ASP A 284 -6.43 23.19 -28.46
CA ASP A 284 -5.18 22.82 -27.77
C ASP A 284 -5.30 22.67 -26.24
N GLN A 285 -6.51 22.43 -25.73
CA GLN A 285 -6.76 22.25 -24.30
C GLN A 285 -7.30 20.86 -23.99
N ASP A 286 -6.63 20.20 -23.04
CA ASP A 286 -7.18 19.01 -22.40
C ASP A 286 -8.46 19.37 -21.63
N TRP A 287 -9.41 18.45 -21.66
CA TRP A 287 -10.62 18.56 -20.87
C TRP A 287 -10.57 17.57 -19.72
N THR A 288 -10.94 18.02 -18.53
CA THR A 288 -10.90 17.22 -17.32
C THR A 288 -12.20 17.35 -16.53
N TRP A 289 -12.73 16.21 -16.09
CA TRP A 289 -13.75 16.09 -15.07
C TRP A 289 -13.11 15.55 -13.79
N ASP A 290 -13.55 16.11 -12.66
CA ASP A 290 -13.09 15.73 -11.34
C ASP A 290 -14.29 15.32 -10.48
N GLY A 291 -14.20 14.15 -9.87
CA GLY A 291 -15.16 13.62 -8.92
C GLY A 291 -14.49 13.02 -7.69
N VAL A 292 -15.31 12.51 -6.78
CA VAL A 292 -14.87 11.92 -5.52
C VAL A 292 -15.40 10.51 -5.39
N LEU A 293 -14.53 9.59 -5.00
CA LEU A 293 -14.86 8.22 -4.65
C LEU A 293 -14.58 8.02 -3.17
N SER A 294 -15.64 8.02 -2.36
CA SER A 294 -15.54 7.74 -0.94
C SER A 294 -15.32 6.25 -0.75
N VAL A 295 -14.29 5.92 0.02
CA VAL A 295 -14.04 4.56 0.44
C VAL A 295 -13.98 4.48 1.94
N ASP A 296 -14.93 3.74 2.50
CA ASP A 296 -15.37 3.86 3.88
C ASP A 296 -16.11 5.16 4.20
N THR A 297 -16.79 5.13 5.35
CA THR A 297 -17.49 6.30 5.87
C THR A 297 -16.47 7.35 6.35
N ALA A 298 -16.87 8.62 6.38
CA ALA A 298 -16.04 9.69 6.94
C ALA A 298 -15.60 9.38 8.38
N GLU A 299 -16.48 8.75 9.17
CA GLU A 299 -16.19 8.31 10.54
C GLU A 299 -15.08 7.24 10.57
N GLU A 300 -15.19 6.21 9.74
CA GLU A 300 -14.18 5.15 9.67
C GLU A 300 -12.84 5.67 9.14
N ALA A 301 -12.88 6.57 8.15
CA ALA A 301 -11.68 7.24 7.66
C ALA A 301 -11.00 8.09 8.74
N GLN A 302 -11.78 8.80 9.56
CA GLN A 302 -11.27 9.56 10.71
C GLN A 302 -10.66 8.63 11.75
N ARG A 303 -11.38 7.55 12.13
CA ARG A 303 -10.91 6.55 13.10
C ARG A 303 -9.58 5.93 12.67
N GLN A 304 -9.46 5.52 11.41
CA GLN A 304 -8.21 5.00 10.86
C GLN A 304 -7.11 6.06 10.86
N GLY A 305 -7.41 7.30 10.46
CA GLY A 305 -6.47 8.43 10.52
C GLY A 305 -5.92 8.67 11.93
N GLU A 306 -6.76 8.60 12.97
CA GLU A 306 -6.34 8.69 14.36
C GLU A 306 -5.43 7.54 14.79
N LEU A 307 -5.75 6.31 14.41
CA LEU A 307 -4.92 5.14 14.69
C LEU A 307 -3.54 5.25 14.04
N ILE A 308 -3.51 5.68 12.78
CA ILE A 308 -2.27 5.88 12.02
C ILE A 308 -1.42 6.98 12.66
N ARG A 309 -2.01 8.13 12.98
CA ARG A 309 -1.32 9.22 13.68
C ARG A 309 -0.73 8.74 14.99
N ARG A 310 -1.49 7.99 15.79
CA ARG A 310 -1.02 7.43 17.06
C ARG A 310 0.11 6.44 16.86
N TRP A 311 0.09 5.67 15.78
CA TRP A 311 1.15 4.73 15.44
C TRP A 311 2.45 5.46 15.06
N TYR A 312 2.38 6.43 14.14
CA TYR A 312 3.56 7.22 13.75
C TYR A 312 4.15 8.01 14.92
N LYS A 313 3.31 8.62 15.77
CA LYS A 313 3.78 9.32 16.98
C LYS A 313 4.58 8.38 17.89
N ARG A 314 4.07 7.16 18.15
CA ARG A 314 4.79 6.16 18.95
C ARG A 314 6.10 5.71 18.29
N ALA A 315 6.13 5.55 16.96
CA ALA A 315 7.36 5.20 16.24
C ALA A 315 8.42 6.32 16.34
N LEU A 316 8.00 7.58 16.21
CA LEU A 316 8.89 8.73 16.38
C LEU A 316 9.39 8.86 17.82
N ASP A 317 8.53 8.66 18.81
CA ASP A 317 8.90 8.70 20.23
C ASP A 317 9.95 7.61 20.54
N GLU A 318 9.76 6.38 20.05
CA GLU A 318 10.72 5.28 20.19
C GLU A 318 12.10 5.65 19.62
N VAL A 319 12.12 6.21 18.40
CA VAL A 319 13.38 6.61 17.73
C VAL A 319 14.06 7.76 18.46
N GLU A 320 13.31 8.78 18.87
CA GLU A 320 13.87 9.94 19.57
C GLU A 320 14.41 9.58 20.96
N MET A 321 13.66 8.80 21.74
CA MET A 321 14.08 8.34 23.05
C MET A 321 15.30 7.42 22.93
N THR A 322 15.31 6.50 21.97
CA THR A 322 16.47 5.61 21.74
C THR A 322 17.71 6.38 21.30
N ARG A 323 17.57 7.34 20.36
CA ARG A 323 18.66 8.25 19.98
C ARG A 323 19.23 8.98 21.20
N ASP A 324 18.35 9.45 22.07
CA ASP A 324 18.71 10.20 23.27
C ASP A 324 19.39 9.31 24.32
N LEU A 325 18.93 8.07 24.47
CA LEU A 325 19.56 7.02 25.28
C LEU A 325 20.99 6.75 24.80
N LEU A 326 21.19 6.54 23.50
CA LEU A 326 22.51 6.32 22.90
C LEU A 326 23.45 7.52 23.11
N LEU A 327 22.92 8.75 23.02
CA LEU A 327 23.68 9.97 23.29
C LEU A 327 24.14 10.06 24.75
N VAL A 328 23.30 9.65 25.70
CA VAL A 328 23.62 9.62 27.13
C VAL A 328 24.64 8.53 27.44
N ALA A 329 24.44 7.31 26.94
CA ALA A 329 25.39 6.22 27.07
C ALA A 329 26.78 6.59 26.51
N GLY A 330 26.83 7.20 25.33
CA GLY A 330 28.09 7.68 24.77
C GLY A 330 28.76 8.78 25.59
N ALA A 331 27.99 9.64 26.26
CA ALA A 331 28.56 10.61 27.20
C ALA A 331 29.11 9.93 28.46
N HIS A 332 28.41 8.94 29.00
CA HIS A 332 28.85 8.15 30.15
C HIS A 332 30.16 7.43 29.89
N ALA A 333 30.29 6.74 28.75
CA ALA A 333 31.53 6.09 28.35
C ALA A 333 32.70 7.09 28.27
N ARG A 334 32.45 8.32 27.78
CA ARG A 334 33.47 9.38 27.71
C ARG A 334 33.74 10.08 29.06
N GLY A 335 33.15 9.62 30.16
CA GLY A 335 33.25 10.25 31.49
C GLY A 335 32.60 11.63 31.58
N LYS A 336 31.76 12.00 30.60
CA LYS A 336 31.13 13.33 30.49
C LYS A 336 29.66 13.27 30.92
N ARG A 337 29.12 14.42 31.32
CA ARG A 337 27.67 14.60 31.40
C ARG A 337 27.11 14.87 30.01
N ALA A 338 26.05 14.16 29.62
CA ALA A 338 25.41 14.39 28.34
C ALA A 338 24.81 15.81 28.30
N ARG A 339 24.94 16.52 27.17
CA ARG A 339 24.31 17.84 27.01
C ARG A 339 22.79 17.79 27.11
N LEU A 340 22.21 16.62 26.79
CA LEU A 340 20.78 16.33 26.93
C LEU A 340 20.27 16.53 28.37
N VAL A 341 21.14 16.38 29.37
CA VAL A 341 20.81 16.59 30.80
C VAL A 341 20.42 18.05 31.10
N ARG A 342 20.58 18.98 30.16
CA ARG A 342 20.17 20.39 30.30
C ARG A 342 18.79 20.69 29.72
N ASP A 343 18.14 19.69 29.11
CA ASP A 343 16.81 19.79 28.52
C ASP A 343 15.88 18.89 29.33
N ASP A 344 15.19 19.49 30.31
CA ASP A 344 14.39 18.77 31.30
C ASP A 344 13.23 18.00 30.64
N ASP A 345 12.65 18.54 29.57
CA ASP A 345 11.55 17.90 28.83
C ASP A 345 12.03 16.66 28.06
N ARG A 346 13.19 16.74 27.41
CA ARG A 346 13.78 15.58 26.72
C ARG A 346 14.30 14.55 27.71
N MET A 347 14.90 14.98 28.81
CA MET A 347 15.36 14.08 29.86
C MET A 347 14.17 13.36 30.52
N GLY A 348 13.11 14.08 30.86
CA GLY A 348 11.89 13.50 31.44
C GLY A 348 11.28 12.44 30.52
N ARG A 349 11.20 12.72 29.21
CA ARG A 349 10.75 11.72 28.21
C ARG A 349 11.69 10.52 28.10
N LEU A 350 13.00 10.74 28.03
CA LEU A 350 13.98 9.66 27.99
C LEU A 350 13.83 8.70 29.18
N LEU A 351 13.59 9.22 30.39
CA LEU A 351 13.44 8.40 31.60
C LEU A 351 12.19 7.51 31.59
N THR A 352 11.22 7.78 30.72
CA THR A 352 10.08 6.88 30.50
C THR A 352 10.39 5.71 29.56
N HIS A 353 11.55 5.74 28.89
CA HIS A 353 11.95 4.68 27.98
C HIS A 353 12.25 3.39 28.78
N PRO A 354 11.78 2.21 28.33
CA PRO A 354 11.97 0.95 29.08
C PRO A 354 13.42 0.56 29.30
N LEU A 355 14.33 0.99 28.41
CA LEU A 355 15.77 0.75 28.53
C LEU A 355 16.51 1.89 29.26
N ALA A 356 15.83 2.92 29.78
CA ALA A 356 16.48 3.99 30.52
C ALA A 356 17.27 3.51 31.76
N PRO A 357 16.78 2.54 32.57
CA PRO A 357 17.54 2.02 33.71
C PRO A 357 18.90 1.41 33.33
N VAL A 358 19.03 0.92 32.08
CA VAL A 358 20.28 0.37 31.56
C VAL A 358 21.42 1.39 31.59
N LEU A 359 21.10 2.70 31.52
CA LEU A 359 22.11 3.76 31.56
C LEU A 359 22.87 3.80 32.89
N ASP A 360 22.21 3.46 34.00
CA ASP A 360 22.86 3.42 35.31
C ASP A 360 23.80 2.22 35.43
N ASP A 361 23.37 1.07 34.90
CA ASP A 361 24.16 -0.17 34.88
C ASP A 361 25.41 -0.09 34.00
N LEU A 362 25.42 0.80 33.00
CA LEU A 362 26.55 0.98 32.09
C LEU A 362 27.80 1.58 32.75
N GLY A 363 27.71 2.19 33.93
CA GLY A 363 28.86 2.86 34.56
C GLY A 363 29.40 4.05 33.76
N ARG A 364 30.61 4.53 34.09
CA ARG A 364 31.21 5.74 33.47
C ARG A 364 32.72 5.65 33.32
N GLY A 365 33.24 6.20 32.21
CA GLY A 365 34.67 6.28 31.96
C GLY A 365 35.34 4.91 31.99
N GLU A 366 36.36 4.76 32.82
CA GLU A 366 37.08 3.49 33.02
C GLU A 366 36.19 2.36 33.57
N ASN A 367 35.10 2.71 34.26
CA ASN A 367 34.12 1.74 34.80
C ASN A 367 32.96 1.48 33.83
N PHE A 368 33.10 1.78 32.54
CA PHE A 368 32.04 1.55 31.57
C PHE A 368 31.88 0.06 31.27
N ASP A 369 30.67 -0.49 31.45
CA ASP A 369 30.37 -1.90 31.19
C ASP A 369 30.13 -2.14 29.70
N GLU A 370 31.20 -2.54 29.01
CA GLU A 370 31.17 -2.91 27.60
C GLU A 370 30.30 -4.12 27.29
N LYS A 371 30.21 -5.08 28.21
CA LYS A 371 29.42 -6.28 27.98
C LYS A 371 27.94 -5.90 27.99
N ARG A 372 27.50 -5.09 28.95
CA ARG A 372 26.14 -4.56 28.98
C ARG A 372 25.84 -3.65 27.80
N TRP A 373 26.80 -2.81 27.39
CA TRP A 373 26.68 -2.01 26.17
C TRP A 373 26.47 -2.86 24.92
N ARG A 374 27.20 -3.98 24.81
CA ARG A 374 27.02 -4.90 23.68
C ARG A 374 25.66 -5.56 23.70
N GLN A 375 25.21 -6.05 24.85
CA GLN A 375 23.87 -6.60 24.99
C GLN A 375 22.79 -5.59 24.56
N LEU A 376 22.93 -4.32 24.96
CA LEU A 376 22.00 -3.27 24.54
C LEU A 376 21.96 -3.11 23.01
N ILE A 377 23.10 -3.08 22.34
CA ILE A 377 23.23 -2.78 20.91
C ILE A 377 22.92 -4.00 20.02
N ASP A 378 23.32 -5.19 20.46
CA ASP A 378 23.21 -6.44 19.71
C ASP A 378 21.90 -7.19 19.95
N GLU A 379 21.25 -6.99 21.11
CA GLU A 379 20.07 -7.76 21.52
C GLU A 379 18.88 -6.85 21.87
N ASP A 380 19.00 -6.05 22.94
CA ASP A 380 17.85 -5.33 23.52
C ASP A 380 17.22 -4.33 22.53
N LEU A 381 18.04 -3.58 21.78
CA LEU A 381 17.57 -2.60 20.80
C LEU A 381 16.99 -3.25 19.53
N PRO A 382 17.67 -4.20 18.86
CA PRO A 382 17.09 -4.93 17.74
C PRO A 382 15.76 -5.62 18.07
N GLU A 383 15.64 -6.28 19.23
CA GLU A 383 14.39 -6.91 19.66
C GLU A 383 13.27 -5.88 19.78
N ARG A 384 13.57 -4.73 20.37
CA ARG A 384 12.62 -3.63 20.55
C ARG A 384 12.21 -2.95 19.24
N TRP A 385 13.09 -2.91 18.25
CA TRP A 385 12.81 -2.30 16.95
C TRP A 385 12.04 -3.22 15.99
N LYS A 386 12.11 -4.54 16.20
CA LYS A 386 11.47 -5.55 15.36
C LYS A 386 10.01 -5.24 15.00
N PRO A 387 9.12 -4.86 15.95
CA PRO A 387 7.71 -4.59 15.65
C PRO A 387 7.47 -3.39 14.72
N TRP A 388 8.47 -2.54 14.50
CA TRP A 388 8.36 -1.33 13.67
C TRP A 388 8.87 -1.53 12.24
N VAL A 389 9.65 -2.58 12.01
CA VAL A 389 10.35 -2.83 10.73
C VAL A 389 9.94 -4.15 10.06
N GLU A 390 9.15 -4.97 10.74
CA GLU A 390 8.55 -6.18 10.15
C GLU A 390 7.66 -5.83 8.95
N GLU A 391 7.57 -6.77 7.99
CA GLU A 391 6.69 -6.62 6.84
C GLU A 391 5.23 -6.47 7.31
N GLY A 392 4.55 -5.44 6.80
CA GLY A 392 3.18 -5.11 7.23
C GLY A 392 3.08 -4.37 8.58
N ALA A 393 4.19 -4.01 9.23
CA ALA A 393 4.16 -3.25 10.49
C ALA A 393 3.50 -1.87 10.35
N ILE A 394 3.66 -1.23 9.19
CA ILE A 394 3.10 0.10 8.92
C ILE A 394 1.62 -0.06 8.61
N PRO A 395 0.73 0.53 9.42
CA PRO A 395 -0.70 0.38 9.20
C PRO A 395 -1.13 1.33 8.07
N TRP A 396 -1.81 0.80 7.05
CA TRP A 396 -2.28 1.53 5.87
C TRP A 396 -1.17 2.37 5.19
N PRO A 397 -0.08 1.76 4.70
CA PRO A 397 1.10 2.47 4.21
C PRO A 397 0.79 3.41 3.04
N ASP A 398 -0.22 3.08 2.23
CA ASP A 398 -0.64 3.87 1.07
C ASP A 398 -1.39 5.17 1.44
N ARG A 399 -1.95 5.29 2.66
CA ARG A 399 -2.55 6.56 3.13
C ARG A 399 -1.49 7.65 3.35
N TYR A 400 -0.25 7.23 3.63
CA TYR A 400 0.88 8.14 3.92
C TYR A 400 2.16 7.62 3.28
N PRO A 401 2.25 7.58 1.95
CA PRO A 401 3.33 6.87 1.26
C PRO A 401 4.71 7.51 1.53
N GLY A 402 4.76 8.82 1.77
CA GLY A 402 5.97 9.51 2.20
C GLY A 402 6.45 9.03 3.57
N PRO A 403 5.68 9.24 4.65
CA PRO A 403 5.98 8.72 5.97
C PRO A 403 6.22 7.20 6.02
N ALA A 404 5.40 6.42 5.33
CA ALA A 404 5.51 4.96 5.30
C ALA A 404 6.86 4.52 4.73
N ARG A 405 7.31 5.12 3.62
CA ARG A 405 8.64 4.85 3.07
C ARG A 405 9.77 5.27 4.01
N ASN A 406 9.56 6.33 4.79
CA ASN A 406 10.58 6.86 5.68
C ASN A 406 10.74 6.06 6.98
N ILE A 407 9.75 5.32 7.45
CA ILE A 407 9.86 4.56 8.72
C ILE A 407 10.94 3.46 8.66
N PRO A 408 10.95 2.55 7.67
CA PRO A 408 12.02 1.56 7.57
C PRO A 408 13.40 2.21 7.44
N LEU A 409 13.50 3.30 6.68
CA LEU A 409 14.74 4.08 6.54
C LEU A 409 15.16 4.73 7.87
N LEU A 410 14.19 5.20 8.67
CA LEU A 410 14.43 5.80 9.97
C LEU A 410 15.04 4.79 10.94
N PHE A 411 14.44 3.59 11.07
CA PHE A 411 14.97 2.53 11.92
C PHE A 411 16.30 1.97 11.41
N HIS A 412 16.46 1.79 10.09
CA HIS A 412 17.75 1.40 9.51
C HIS A 412 18.84 2.45 9.81
N THR A 413 18.51 3.74 9.72
CA THR A 413 19.44 4.82 10.09
C THR A 413 19.73 4.83 11.58
N LEU A 414 18.76 4.48 12.43
CA LEU A 414 18.95 4.35 13.88
C LEU A 414 19.87 3.17 14.24
N VAL A 415 19.71 2.03 13.56
CA VAL A 415 20.64 0.89 13.65
C VAL A 415 22.05 1.36 13.30
N LYS A 416 22.24 2.01 12.13
CA LYS A 416 23.55 2.55 11.73
C LYS A 416 24.11 3.50 12.78
N TYR A 417 23.29 4.40 13.31
CA TYR A 417 23.69 5.35 14.33
C TYR A 417 24.16 4.66 15.62
N SER A 418 23.47 3.62 16.07
CA SER A 418 23.84 2.84 17.26
C SER A 418 25.23 2.19 17.11
N ARG A 419 25.53 1.66 15.92
CA ARG A 419 26.85 1.08 15.59
C ARG A 419 27.94 2.12 15.53
N LEU A 420 27.65 3.29 14.96
CA LEU A 420 28.61 4.42 14.94
C LEU A 420 28.89 4.97 16.34
N GLU A 421 27.87 5.11 17.19
CA GLU A 421 28.08 5.53 18.58
C GLU A 421 28.95 4.51 19.32
N SER A 422 28.70 3.22 19.10
CA SER A 422 29.49 2.13 19.66
C SER A 422 30.97 2.21 19.24
N THR A 423 31.25 2.41 17.95
CA THR A 423 32.62 2.64 17.46
C THR A 423 33.27 3.84 18.13
N VAL A 424 32.57 4.98 18.22
CA VAL A 424 33.09 6.19 18.87
C VAL A 424 33.34 5.99 20.36
N ILE A 425 32.51 5.20 21.05
CA ILE A 425 32.71 4.84 22.45
C ILE A 425 34.00 4.04 22.61
N TYR A 426 34.20 2.99 21.81
CA TYR A 426 35.39 2.12 21.91
C TYR A 426 36.67 2.91 21.64
N LEU A 427 36.68 3.75 20.61
CA LEU A 427 37.80 4.65 20.32
C LEU A 427 38.09 5.60 21.49
N ALA A 428 37.06 6.16 22.11
CA ALA A 428 37.24 7.05 23.27
C ALA A 428 37.77 6.33 24.52
N LEU A 429 37.52 5.03 24.65
CA LEU A 429 38.05 4.18 25.70
C LEU A 429 39.45 3.61 25.37
N GLY A 430 40.03 3.98 24.22
CA GLY A 430 41.34 3.47 23.77
C GLY A 430 41.30 2.01 23.32
N LYS A 431 40.13 1.50 22.92
CA LYS A 431 39.92 0.11 22.52
C LYS A 431 39.74 -0.02 21.01
N GLU A 432 40.09 -1.20 20.50
CA GLU A 432 39.81 -1.55 19.11
C GLU A 432 38.30 -1.63 18.86
N ARG A 433 37.85 -1.20 17.68
CA ARG A 433 36.45 -1.32 17.28
C ARG A 433 35.97 -2.77 17.36
N HIS A 434 34.71 -2.96 17.70
CA HIS A 434 34.13 -4.31 17.72
C HIS A 434 33.79 -4.82 16.32
N ARG A 435 33.95 -6.13 16.11
CA ARG A 435 33.76 -6.80 14.82
C ARG A 435 32.36 -6.60 14.20
N ASN A 436 31.32 -6.43 15.02
CA ASN A 436 29.94 -6.26 14.56
C ASN A 436 29.58 -4.79 14.25
N ASP A 437 30.43 -3.84 14.60
CA ASP A 437 30.19 -2.44 14.28
C ASP A 437 30.62 -2.22 12.82
N PHE A 438 29.63 -2.37 11.93
CA PHE A 438 29.75 -2.34 10.47
C PHE A 438 30.76 -1.29 9.98
N VAL A 439 31.64 -1.70 9.05
CA VAL A 439 32.51 -0.80 8.29
C VAL A 439 32.37 -1.19 6.83
N ALA A 440 31.50 -0.49 6.09
CA ALA A 440 31.94 -0.07 4.78
C ALA A 440 33.08 0.92 5.04
N ASP A 441 34.21 0.79 4.34
CA ASP A 441 35.31 1.76 4.42
C ASP A 441 34.71 3.15 4.20
N PHE A 442 34.53 3.89 5.29
CA PHE A 442 33.99 5.23 5.21
C PHE A 442 35.08 6.09 4.57
N ASP A 443 34.71 6.92 3.60
CA ASP A 443 35.60 7.98 3.11
C ASP A 443 35.96 9.00 4.22
N TRP A 444 35.35 8.89 5.41
CA TRP A 444 35.36 9.85 6.51
C TRP A 444 35.64 9.21 7.87
N ASP A 445 36.16 10.01 8.81
CA ASP A 445 36.31 9.63 10.21
C ASP A 445 34.96 9.24 10.87
N PRO A 446 34.91 8.23 11.76
CA PRO A 446 33.67 7.76 12.41
C PRO A 446 32.86 8.84 13.14
N ALA A 447 33.49 9.85 13.75
CA ALA A 447 32.76 10.92 14.43
C ALA A 447 32.06 11.85 13.45
N THR A 448 32.66 12.05 12.27
CA THR A 448 32.05 12.78 11.15
C THR A 448 30.83 12.04 10.62
N GLU A 449 30.95 10.75 10.31
CA GLU A 449 29.84 9.92 9.83
C GLU A 449 28.70 9.82 10.85
N ARG A 450 29.03 9.70 12.13
CA ARG A 450 28.05 9.76 13.24
C ARG A 450 27.23 11.05 13.20
N THR A 451 27.90 12.19 13.00
CA THR A 451 27.24 13.51 12.95
C THR A 451 26.33 13.63 11.74
N GLN A 452 26.77 13.17 10.57
CA GLN A 452 25.94 13.14 9.37
C GLN A 452 24.73 12.20 9.52
N THR A 453 24.92 11.03 10.11
CA THR A 453 23.85 10.05 10.37
C THR A 453 22.81 10.61 11.33
N LEU A 454 23.24 11.33 12.37
CA LEU A 454 22.33 12.04 13.27
C LEU A 454 21.54 13.15 12.54
N GLY A 455 22.17 13.84 11.59
CA GLY A 455 21.50 14.79 10.70
C GLY A 455 20.42 14.13 9.83
N LYS A 456 20.72 12.96 9.25
CA LYS A 456 19.75 12.16 8.47
C LYS A 456 18.55 11.72 9.32
N LEU A 457 18.78 11.25 10.55
CA LEU A 457 17.71 10.92 11.50
C LEU A 457 16.77 12.11 11.74
N ARG A 458 17.33 13.30 11.99
CA ARG A 458 16.53 14.53 12.19
C ARG A 458 15.69 14.87 10.96
N ASN A 459 16.25 14.73 9.76
CA ASN A 459 15.53 15.01 8.53
C ASN A 459 14.34 14.06 8.33
N PHE A 460 14.52 12.75 8.59
CA PHE A 460 13.41 11.80 8.54
C PHE A 460 12.33 12.09 9.58
N ILE A 461 12.72 12.38 10.83
CA ILE A 461 11.77 12.76 11.90
C ILE A 461 10.98 14.00 11.48
N ASN A 462 11.65 15.04 11.00
CA ASN A 462 11.01 16.29 10.60
C ASN A 462 10.06 16.07 9.41
N ALA A 463 10.48 15.30 8.40
CA ALA A 463 9.64 15.00 7.24
C ALA A 463 8.36 14.23 7.63
N ILE A 464 8.45 13.28 8.58
CA ILE A 464 7.28 12.57 9.10
C ILE A 464 6.40 13.53 9.91
N ARG A 465 6.98 14.38 10.77
CA ARG A 465 6.23 15.36 11.58
C ARG A 465 5.49 16.39 10.73
N GLU A 466 6.14 16.93 9.71
CA GLU A 466 5.54 17.89 8.78
C GLU A 466 4.30 17.27 8.12
N LYS A 467 4.42 16.03 7.63
CA LYS A 467 3.29 15.28 7.06
C LYS A 467 2.21 14.93 8.07
N LEU A 468 2.56 14.68 9.34
CA LEU A 468 1.54 14.49 10.38
C LEU A 468 0.80 15.80 10.70
N ALA A 469 1.49 16.94 10.69
CA ALA A 469 0.91 18.25 10.98
C ALA A 469 0.01 18.76 9.85
N GLU A 470 0.33 18.43 8.59
CA GLU A 470 -0.57 18.67 7.45
C GLU A 470 -1.95 18.01 7.61
N LEU A 471 -2.08 17.01 8.48
CA LEU A 471 -3.33 16.27 8.76
C LEU A 471 -4.09 16.78 9.98
N ASP A 472 -3.45 17.64 10.77
CA ASP A 472 -4.08 18.30 11.91
C ASP A 472 -4.80 19.60 11.48
N ASN A 473 -4.56 20.05 10.24
CA ASN A 473 -5.25 21.15 9.55
C ASN A 473 -6.20 20.61 8.48
#